data_AF-A0A5J6XM94-F1
#
_entry.id   AF-A0A5J6XM94-F1
#
_cell.length_a   1.000
_cell.length_b   1.000
_cell.length_c   1.000
_cell.angle_alpha   90.00
_cell.angle_beta   90.00
_cell.angle_gamma   90.00
#
_symmetry.space_group_name_H-M   'P 1'
#
loop_
_entity.id
_entity.type
_entity.pdbx_description
1 polymer ?
#
loop_
_entity_poly.entity_id
_entity_poly.type
_entity_poly.pdbx_seq_one_letter_code
_entity_poly.pdbx_strand_id
1 'polypeptide(L)'
;MNETLQGDRRALLYSLLGDLPERSNTLSCRKVKELAVENYMVEVIWINEVIPAYFARSRNVSGKMPVVMFNHSHGGNYHIGKTELLHSSTYLQSESYAKALTDLGYGVLCMDMIGFGERKGKTESELFKEMIWKGEVLWGRMVYDSLRGLDYLVEREDVDSSRIATLGMSMGGLMSWWLAALDTRIRICIDIAAQVEANTLIACRGLDHHGFYSYVPGLLKYFQTSEIQSLIAPRHHLSLVGTDDKLTPLAGLDIIDDELKSVYDKAGFSEYWKMIRYMCGHIETSGMREDVLMFLKNHL
;
A
#
# COMPACT_ATOMS: atom_id res chain seq x y z
N MET A 1 23.18 3.41 5.11
CA MET A 1 22.72 3.55 6.52
C MET A 1 22.94 2.20 7.18
N ASN A 2 23.39 2.12 8.44
CA ASN A 2 23.62 0.83 9.12
C ASN A 2 22.28 0.08 9.31
N GLU A 3 22.23 -1.24 9.11
CA GLU A 3 21.02 -2.07 9.24
C GLU A 3 20.37 -1.92 10.61
N THR A 4 21.18 -1.88 11.68
CA THR A 4 20.71 -1.65 13.05
C THR A 4 19.98 -0.31 13.18
N LEU A 5 20.51 0.76 12.58
CA LEU A 5 19.89 2.08 12.62
C LEU A 5 18.55 2.11 11.85
N GLN A 6 18.46 1.42 10.71
CA GLN A 6 17.17 1.29 10.02
C GLN A 6 16.17 0.45 10.84
N GLY A 7 16.63 -0.58 11.54
CA GLY A 7 15.81 -1.38 12.46
C GLY A 7 15.19 -0.52 13.57
N ASP A 8 16.02 0.27 14.26
CA ASP A 8 15.56 1.18 15.33
C ASP A 8 14.59 2.23 14.80
N ARG A 9 14.84 2.80 13.60
CA ARG A 9 13.91 3.75 12.98
C ARG A 9 12.59 3.09 12.59
N ARG A 10 12.58 1.85 12.09
CA ARG A 10 11.31 1.11 11.84
C ARG A 10 10.55 0.85 13.14
N ALA A 11 11.24 0.46 14.22
CA ALA A 11 10.63 0.27 15.52
C ALA A 11 10.01 1.56 16.05
N LEU A 12 10.71 2.70 15.93
CA LEU A 12 10.18 4.01 16.27
C LEU A 12 8.96 4.37 15.41
N LEU A 13 9.04 4.19 14.09
CA LEU A 13 7.92 4.46 13.18
C LEU A 13 6.68 3.64 13.55
N TYR A 14 6.86 2.34 13.83
CA TYR A 14 5.79 1.46 14.27
C TYR A 14 5.18 1.91 15.60
N SER A 15 6.00 2.38 16.55
CA SER A 15 5.52 2.85 17.85
C SER A 15 4.63 4.11 17.77
N LEU A 16 4.69 4.87 16.67
CA LEU A 16 3.85 6.05 16.44
C LEU A 16 2.43 5.68 15.97
N LEU A 17 2.17 4.43 15.62
CA LEU A 17 0.88 3.95 15.10
C LEU A 17 -0.20 3.74 16.20
N GLY A 18 0.05 4.23 17.42
CA GLY A 18 -0.81 4.06 18.58
C GLY A 18 -0.78 2.64 19.15
N ASP A 19 -1.69 2.37 20.08
CA ASP A 19 -1.77 1.07 20.76
C ASP A 19 -2.29 -0.01 19.81
N LEU A 20 -1.38 -0.82 19.26
CA LEU A 20 -1.71 -1.92 18.34
C LEU A 20 -1.82 -3.26 19.08
N PRO A 21 -2.64 -4.21 18.59
CA PRO A 21 -2.65 -5.57 19.13
C PRO A 21 -1.27 -6.23 18.98
N GLU A 22 -0.96 -7.19 19.85
CA GLU A 22 0.26 -7.97 19.68
C GLU A 22 0.21 -8.80 18.38
N ARG A 23 1.26 -8.68 17.57
CA ARG A 23 1.41 -9.42 16.31
C ARG A 23 1.75 -10.91 16.52
N SER A 24 2.15 -11.29 17.75
CA SER A 24 2.45 -12.67 18.17
C SER A 24 1.23 -13.60 18.16
N ASN A 25 0.01 -13.05 18.06
CA ASN A 25 -1.21 -13.84 17.98
C ASN A 25 -1.19 -14.76 16.75
N THR A 26 -1.59 -16.02 16.97
CA THR A 26 -1.72 -17.03 15.91
C THR A 26 -2.57 -16.48 14.77
N LEU A 27 -2.04 -16.52 13.56
CA LEU A 27 -2.79 -16.14 12.38
C LEU A 27 -3.88 -17.19 12.13
N SER A 28 -5.13 -16.74 11.96
CA SER A 28 -6.20 -17.59 11.45
C SER A 28 -6.67 -17.08 10.09
N CYS A 29 -7.01 -17.99 9.19
CA CYS A 29 -7.63 -17.64 7.93
C CYS A 29 -8.76 -18.61 7.62
N ARG A 30 -9.96 -18.07 7.38
CA ARG A 30 -11.13 -18.84 6.99
C ARG A 30 -11.52 -18.52 5.55
N LYS A 31 -11.43 -19.52 4.68
CA LYS A 31 -12.00 -19.44 3.32
C LYS A 31 -13.51 -19.58 3.40
N VAL A 32 -14.22 -18.54 2.96
CA VAL A 32 -15.69 -18.50 2.94
C VAL A 32 -16.23 -19.14 1.67
N LYS A 33 -15.66 -18.76 0.51
CA LYS A 33 -16.03 -19.30 -0.80
C LYS A 33 -14.91 -19.07 -1.81
N GLU A 34 -15.06 -19.67 -2.97
CA GLU A 34 -14.20 -19.42 -4.12
C GLU A 34 -15.06 -19.09 -5.33
N LEU A 35 -14.65 -18.10 -6.10
CA LEU A 35 -15.36 -17.62 -7.28
C LEU A 35 -14.49 -17.82 -8.50
N ALA A 36 -15.08 -18.33 -9.58
CA ALA A 36 -14.41 -18.47 -10.86
C ALA A 36 -14.73 -17.23 -11.71
N VAL A 37 -13.71 -16.46 -12.12
CA VAL A 37 -13.88 -15.23 -12.90
C VAL A 37 -13.01 -15.31 -14.15
N GLU A 38 -13.63 -15.44 -15.33
CA GLU A 38 -12.91 -15.60 -16.61
C GLU A 38 -11.78 -16.65 -16.56
N ASN A 39 -10.52 -16.21 -16.47
CA ASN A 39 -9.32 -17.04 -16.46
C ASN A 39 -8.64 -17.17 -15.09
N TYR A 40 -9.19 -16.57 -14.04
CA TYR A 40 -8.65 -16.61 -12.68
C TYR A 40 -9.70 -17.11 -11.66
N MET A 41 -9.22 -17.40 -10.45
CA MET A 41 -10.02 -17.76 -9.28
C MET A 41 -9.86 -16.68 -8.22
N VAL A 42 -10.91 -16.44 -7.44
CA VAL A 42 -10.91 -15.52 -6.30
C VAL A 42 -11.36 -16.26 -5.06
N GLU A 43 -10.46 -16.42 -4.10
CA GLU A 43 -10.81 -16.87 -2.76
C GLU A 43 -11.36 -15.69 -1.97
N VAL A 44 -12.56 -15.85 -1.40
CA VAL A 44 -13.12 -14.91 -0.42
C VAL A 44 -12.75 -15.44 0.95
N ILE A 45 -11.91 -14.70 1.66
CA ILE A 45 -11.30 -15.14 2.92
C ILE A 45 -11.50 -14.10 4.03
N TRP A 46 -11.40 -14.56 5.26
CA TRP A 46 -11.36 -13.72 6.45
C TRP A 46 -10.07 -14.01 7.20
N ILE A 47 -9.19 -13.01 7.31
CA ILE A 47 -7.94 -13.09 8.06
C ILE A 47 -8.22 -12.63 9.48
N ASN A 48 -7.77 -13.41 10.47
CA ASN A 48 -8.01 -13.21 11.91
C ASN A 48 -9.50 -13.02 12.26
N GLU A 49 -10.42 -13.60 11.49
CA GLU A 49 -11.89 -13.44 11.61
C GLU A 49 -12.42 -12.00 11.53
N VAL A 50 -11.57 -10.99 11.26
CA VAL A 50 -11.98 -9.56 11.28
C VAL A 50 -11.55 -8.77 10.04
N ILE A 51 -10.71 -9.34 9.17
CA ILE A 51 -10.21 -8.69 7.96
C ILE A 51 -10.75 -9.46 6.74
N PRO A 52 -11.86 -9.01 6.12
CA PRO A 52 -12.34 -9.55 4.87
C PRO A 52 -11.34 -9.26 3.76
N ALA A 53 -11.01 -10.28 2.97
CA ALA A 53 -10.03 -10.16 1.90
C ALA A 53 -10.40 -11.01 0.68
N TYR A 54 -9.84 -10.63 -0.46
CA TYR A 54 -9.80 -11.41 -1.68
C TYR A 54 -8.37 -11.85 -1.96
N PHE A 55 -8.20 -13.12 -2.29
CA PHE A 55 -6.97 -13.63 -2.88
C PHE A 55 -7.27 -14.14 -4.29
N ALA A 56 -6.78 -13.43 -5.31
CA ALA A 56 -6.95 -13.77 -6.71
C ALA A 56 -5.71 -14.48 -7.25
N ARG A 57 -5.88 -15.52 -8.06
CA ARG A 57 -4.80 -16.28 -8.69
C ARG A 57 -5.24 -16.87 -10.02
N SER A 58 -4.32 -17.06 -10.95
CA SER A 58 -4.62 -17.74 -12.22
C SER A 58 -5.19 -19.15 -11.98
N ARG A 59 -6.04 -19.63 -12.90
CA ARG A 59 -6.54 -21.02 -12.83
C ARG A 59 -5.45 -22.06 -13.05
N ASN A 60 -4.40 -21.69 -13.79
CA ASN A 60 -3.35 -22.61 -14.24
C ASN A 60 -2.02 -22.37 -13.49
N VAL A 61 -2.07 -22.06 -12.19
CA VAL A 61 -0.84 -21.91 -11.41
C VAL A 61 -0.18 -23.27 -11.22
N SER A 62 1.10 -23.35 -11.59
CA SER A 62 1.96 -24.48 -11.26
C SER A 62 3.07 -24.01 -10.33
N GLY A 63 3.21 -24.65 -9.17
CA GLY A 63 4.20 -24.27 -8.16
C GLY A 63 3.82 -23.01 -7.36
N LYS A 64 4.83 -22.43 -6.68
CA LYS A 64 4.69 -21.24 -5.84
C LYS A 64 4.69 -19.97 -6.69
N MET A 65 3.71 -19.09 -6.48
CA MET A 65 3.55 -17.86 -7.25
C MET A 65 4.18 -16.65 -6.55
N PRO A 66 4.81 -15.72 -7.30
CA PRO A 66 5.07 -14.39 -6.78
C PRO A 66 3.74 -13.69 -6.48
N VAL A 67 3.72 -12.79 -5.50
CA VAL A 67 2.48 -12.15 -5.05
C VAL A 67 2.57 -10.64 -4.98
N VAL A 68 1.44 -9.99 -5.26
CA VAL A 68 1.25 -8.55 -5.13
C VAL A 68 0.17 -8.27 -4.08
N MET A 69 0.50 -7.47 -3.07
CA MET A 69 -0.48 -6.87 -2.18
C MET A 69 -1.06 -5.64 -2.86
N PHE A 70 -2.25 -5.77 -3.44
CA PHE A 70 -2.99 -4.65 -4.01
C PHE A 70 -3.78 -3.94 -2.91
N ASN A 71 -3.48 -2.67 -2.68
CA ASN A 71 -4.13 -1.83 -1.69
C ASN A 71 -5.15 -0.94 -2.39
N HIS A 72 -6.43 -1.09 -2.04
CA HIS A 72 -7.49 -0.31 -2.68
C HIS A 72 -7.37 1.19 -2.32
N SER A 73 -7.80 2.03 -3.24
CA SER A 73 -7.86 3.47 -3.08
C SER A 73 -9.05 3.90 -2.20
N HIS A 74 -9.06 5.17 -1.79
CA HIS A 74 -10.12 5.72 -0.95
C HIS A 74 -11.30 6.23 -1.79
N GLY A 75 -11.05 7.13 -2.74
CA GLY A 75 -12.02 7.66 -3.72
C GLY A 75 -13.32 8.29 -3.17
N GLY A 76 -13.43 8.54 -1.86
CA GLY A 76 -14.71 8.76 -1.18
C GLY A 76 -15.70 7.58 -1.26
N ASN A 77 -15.29 6.45 -1.84
CA ASN A 77 -16.17 5.33 -2.20
C ASN A 77 -16.07 4.22 -1.16
N TYR A 78 -16.50 4.51 0.07
CA TYR A 78 -16.44 3.58 1.21
C TYR A 78 -17.08 2.21 0.97
N HIS A 79 -17.95 2.07 -0.03
CA HIS A 79 -18.59 0.80 -0.38
C HIS A 79 -17.73 -0.15 -1.22
N ILE A 80 -16.65 0.33 -1.84
CA ILE A 80 -15.83 -0.45 -2.77
C ILE A 80 -14.88 -1.38 -2.00
N GLY A 81 -13.95 -0.82 -1.22
CA GLY A 81 -12.96 -1.62 -0.49
C GLY A 81 -12.20 -2.59 -1.39
N LYS A 82 -12.01 -3.83 -0.93
CA LYS A 82 -11.34 -4.90 -1.69
C LYS A 82 -11.99 -5.25 -3.02
N THR A 83 -13.23 -4.84 -3.27
CA THR A 83 -13.89 -5.10 -4.56
C THR A 83 -13.25 -4.31 -5.70
N GLU A 84 -12.46 -3.25 -5.40
CA GLU A 84 -11.68 -2.52 -6.40
C GLU A 84 -10.70 -3.43 -7.14
N LEU A 85 -10.19 -4.48 -6.47
CA LEU A 85 -9.32 -5.47 -7.08
C LEU A 85 -9.99 -6.15 -8.29
N LEU A 86 -11.29 -6.41 -8.21
CA LEU A 86 -12.07 -7.09 -9.26
C LEU A 86 -12.73 -6.10 -10.22
N HIS A 87 -13.08 -4.92 -9.73
CA HIS A 87 -13.81 -3.89 -10.45
C HIS A 87 -13.14 -2.53 -10.25
N SER A 88 -12.37 -2.10 -11.26
CA SER A 88 -11.66 -0.83 -11.21
C SER A 88 -12.58 0.36 -10.92
N SER A 89 -12.13 1.23 -10.01
CA SER A 89 -12.72 2.56 -9.85
C SER A 89 -12.59 3.38 -11.13
N THR A 90 -13.42 4.42 -11.30
CA THR A 90 -13.51 5.21 -12.54
C THR A 90 -12.24 6.00 -12.89
N TYR A 91 -11.34 6.20 -11.93
CA TYR A 91 -10.03 6.84 -12.10
C TYR A 91 -8.88 5.84 -12.28
N LEU A 92 -9.17 4.53 -12.31
CA LEU A 92 -8.24 3.46 -12.67
C LEU A 92 -8.51 3.01 -14.11
N GLN A 93 -7.56 2.28 -14.71
CA GLN A 93 -7.81 1.64 -16.01
C GLN A 93 -8.93 0.60 -15.90
N SER A 94 -9.70 0.45 -16.98
CA SER A 94 -10.90 -0.40 -17.02
C SER A 94 -10.61 -1.87 -16.74
N GLU A 95 -9.46 -2.37 -17.21
CA GLU A 95 -8.98 -3.68 -16.82
C GLU A 95 -8.61 -3.68 -15.33
N SER A 96 -9.19 -4.61 -14.57
CA SER A 96 -8.95 -4.70 -13.13
C SER A 96 -7.56 -5.24 -12.82
N TYR A 97 -7.01 -4.84 -11.67
CA TYR A 97 -5.72 -5.35 -11.22
C TYR A 97 -5.74 -6.85 -10.96
N ALA A 98 -6.89 -7.45 -10.61
CA ALA A 98 -7.01 -8.91 -10.56
C ALA A 98 -6.69 -9.53 -11.91
N LYS A 99 -7.32 -9.05 -12.98
CA LYS A 99 -7.09 -9.57 -14.33
C LYS A 99 -5.65 -9.30 -14.77
N ALA A 100 -5.21 -8.04 -14.74
CA ALA A 100 -3.90 -7.63 -15.23
C ALA A 100 -2.75 -8.38 -14.55
N LEU A 101 -2.82 -8.62 -13.23
CA LEU A 101 -1.76 -9.29 -12.49
C LEU A 101 -1.85 -10.82 -12.54
N THR A 102 -3.05 -11.39 -12.52
CA THR A 102 -3.19 -12.85 -12.63
C THR A 102 -2.85 -13.36 -14.04
N ASP A 103 -3.08 -12.57 -15.09
CA ASP A 103 -2.65 -12.87 -16.46
C ASP A 103 -1.11 -12.90 -16.58
N LEU A 104 -0.39 -12.21 -15.69
CA LEU A 104 1.07 -12.27 -15.57
C LEU A 104 1.58 -13.37 -14.63
N GLY A 105 0.68 -14.15 -14.02
CA GLY A 105 1.01 -15.26 -13.12
C GLY A 105 1.22 -14.88 -11.65
N TYR A 106 0.85 -13.65 -11.25
CA TYR A 106 0.90 -13.24 -9.85
C TYR A 106 -0.34 -13.71 -9.07
N GLY A 107 -0.15 -14.06 -7.80
CA GLY A 107 -1.23 -14.05 -6.81
C GLY A 107 -1.46 -12.63 -6.30
N VAL A 108 -2.71 -12.25 -6.02
CA VAL A 108 -3.04 -10.88 -5.61
C VAL A 108 -3.91 -10.89 -4.37
N LEU A 109 -3.41 -10.30 -3.28
CA LEU A 109 -4.19 -10.08 -2.06
C LEU A 109 -4.72 -8.65 -2.05
N CYS A 110 -6.01 -8.48 -1.75
CA CYS A 110 -6.59 -7.18 -1.42
C CYS A 110 -7.54 -7.33 -0.22
N MET A 111 -7.43 -6.42 0.75
CA MET A 111 -8.17 -6.45 2.01
C MET A 111 -9.09 -5.24 2.12
N ASP A 112 -10.23 -5.39 2.80
CA ASP A 112 -11.02 -4.24 3.20
C ASP A 112 -10.30 -3.46 4.29
N MET A 113 -9.95 -2.21 3.99
CA MET A 113 -9.50 -1.27 5.01
C MET A 113 -10.64 -0.94 5.98
N ILE A 114 -10.29 -0.54 7.20
CA ILE A 114 -11.28 -0.14 8.22
C ILE A 114 -12.16 1.00 7.66
N GLY A 115 -13.48 0.85 7.78
CA GLY A 115 -14.44 1.81 7.22
C GLY A 115 -14.84 1.54 5.77
N PHE A 116 -14.25 0.54 5.11
CA PHE A 116 -14.53 0.19 3.71
C PHE A 116 -15.18 -1.19 3.56
N GLY A 117 -15.93 -1.37 2.46
CA GLY A 117 -16.46 -2.67 2.04
C GLY A 117 -17.30 -3.34 3.14
N GLU A 118 -16.91 -4.55 3.54
CA GLU A 118 -17.57 -5.32 4.59
C GLU A 118 -17.26 -4.80 6.01
N ARG A 119 -16.33 -3.84 6.16
CA ARG A 119 -15.95 -3.20 7.43
C ARG A 119 -16.49 -1.77 7.59
N LYS A 120 -17.52 -1.43 6.81
CA LYS A 120 -18.33 -0.23 7.01
C LYS A 120 -19.13 -0.31 8.32
N GLY A 121 -19.64 0.82 8.78
CA GLY A 121 -20.59 0.91 9.90
C GLY A 121 -20.48 2.22 10.67
N LYS A 122 -19.27 2.76 10.75
CA LYS A 122 -18.96 4.10 11.28
C LYS A 122 -18.36 4.96 10.18
N THR A 123 -18.60 6.27 10.26
CA THR A 123 -17.92 7.22 9.36
C THR A 123 -16.44 7.27 9.70
N GLU A 124 -15.59 7.63 8.73
CA GLU A 124 -14.15 7.80 8.97
C GLU A 124 -13.86 8.80 10.10
N SER A 125 -14.59 9.93 10.12
CA SER A 125 -14.44 10.94 11.18
C SER A 125 -14.77 10.38 12.57
N GLU A 126 -15.80 9.53 12.67
CA GLU A 126 -16.18 8.88 13.92
C GLU A 126 -15.11 7.86 14.36
N LEU A 127 -14.64 7.02 13.44
CA LEU A 127 -13.55 6.06 13.69
C LEU A 127 -12.30 6.76 14.18
N PHE A 128 -11.87 7.83 13.49
CA PHE A 128 -10.70 8.61 13.88
C PHE A 128 -10.84 9.18 15.29
N LYS A 129 -11.95 9.86 15.59
CA LYS A 129 -12.19 10.48 16.92
C LYS A 129 -12.23 9.44 18.04
N GLU A 130 -12.93 8.33 17.81
CA GLU A 130 -13.03 7.25 18.78
C GLU A 130 -11.66 6.62 19.08
N MET A 131 -10.89 6.31 18.05
CA MET A 131 -9.58 5.66 18.18
C MET A 131 -8.61 6.54 18.96
N ILE A 132 -8.57 7.85 18.66
CA ILE A 132 -7.70 8.79 19.38
C ILE A 132 -8.02 8.81 20.88
N TRP A 133 -9.29 8.73 21.30
CA TRP A 133 -9.64 8.64 22.73
C TRP A 133 -9.18 7.35 23.41
N LYS A 134 -8.94 6.28 22.64
CA LYS A 134 -8.48 4.98 23.14
C LYS A 134 -6.96 4.80 23.04
N GLY A 135 -6.22 5.83 22.61
CA GLY A 135 -4.77 5.72 22.35
C GLY A 135 -4.44 5.00 21.04
N GLU A 136 -5.45 4.72 20.21
CA GLU A 136 -5.31 4.07 18.91
C GLU A 136 -5.20 5.10 17.79
N VAL A 137 -4.58 4.73 16.67
CA VAL A 137 -4.54 5.55 15.46
C VAL A 137 -5.20 4.79 14.32
N LEU A 138 -6.11 5.44 13.59
CA LEU A 138 -6.82 4.81 12.47
C LEU A 138 -5.86 4.28 11.40
N TRP A 139 -4.88 5.11 10.99
CA TRP A 139 -3.81 4.64 10.11
C TRP A 139 -3.09 3.43 10.65
N GLY A 140 -2.75 3.46 11.95
CA GLY A 140 -2.04 2.38 12.62
C GLY A 140 -2.78 1.06 12.58
N ARG A 141 -4.09 1.07 12.84
CA ARG A 141 -4.94 -0.12 12.72
C ARG A 141 -5.00 -0.64 11.27
N MET A 142 -5.08 0.24 10.27
CA MET A 142 -5.07 -0.15 8.84
C MET A 142 -3.71 -0.75 8.41
N VAL A 143 -2.61 -0.16 8.87
CA VAL A 143 -1.25 -0.67 8.65
C VAL A 143 -1.06 -2.02 9.33
N TYR A 144 -1.53 -2.17 10.58
CA TYR A 144 -1.49 -3.43 11.31
C TYR A 144 -2.23 -4.54 10.54
N ASP A 145 -3.44 -4.27 10.06
CA ASP A 145 -4.21 -5.24 9.27
C ASP A 145 -3.46 -5.63 7.98
N SER A 146 -2.78 -4.66 7.34
CA SER A 146 -1.96 -4.91 6.15
C SER A 146 -0.72 -5.78 6.46
N LEU A 147 -0.06 -5.55 7.60
CA LEU A 147 1.02 -6.39 8.09
C LEU A 147 0.56 -7.82 8.42
N ARG A 148 -0.67 -7.99 8.90
CA ARG A 148 -1.31 -9.32 9.07
C ARG A 148 -1.63 -9.99 7.74
N GLY A 149 -2.05 -9.24 6.73
CA GLY A 149 -2.18 -9.73 5.37
C GLY A 149 -0.86 -10.24 4.78
N LEU A 150 0.24 -9.57 5.10
CA LEU A 150 1.58 -10.03 4.71
C LEU A 150 1.99 -11.31 5.43
N ASP A 151 1.70 -11.42 6.74
CA ASP A 151 1.93 -12.65 7.51
C ASP A 151 1.18 -13.83 6.88
N TYR A 152 -0.08 -13.60 6.49
CA TYR A 152 -0.89 -14.58 5.75
C TYR A 152 -0.25 -15.03 4.45
N LEU A 153 0.22 -14.10 3.61
CA LEU A 153 0.85 -14.46 2.34
C LEU A 153 2.09 -15.33 2.53
N VAL A 154 2.89 -15.06 3.56
CA VAL A 154 4.14 -15.80 3.81
C VAL A 154 3.87 -17.22 4.33
N GLU A 155 2.73 -17.47 4.97
CA GLU A 155 2.32 -18.80 5.44
C GLU A 155 1.63 -19.65 4.36
N ARG A 156 1.20 -19.06 3.24
CA ARG A 156 0.55 -19.82 2.16
C ARG A 156 1.53 -20.76 1.45
N GLU A 157 1.12 -22.02 1.28
CA GLU A 157 1.94 -23.04 0.61
C GLU A 157 2.13 -22.79 -0.90
N ASP A 158 1.19 -22.10 -1.54
CA ASP A 158 1.19 -21.77 -2.96
C ASP A 158 1.84 -20.41 -3.26
N VAL A 159 2.39 -19.73 -2.26
CA VAL A 159 3.06 -18.43 -2.39
C VAL A 159 4.57 -18.57 -2.26
N ASP A 160 5.29 -17.87 -3.15
CA ASP A 160 6.73 -17.66 -3.04
C ASP A 160 7.00 -16.44 -2.15
N SER A 161 7.26 -16.68 -0.87
CA SER A 161 7.49 -15.62 0.12
C SER A 161 8.77 -14.81 -0.11
N SER A 162 9.63 -15.22 -1.05
CA SER A 162 10.79 -14.43 -1.45
C SER A 162 10.45 -13.33 -2.48
N ARG A 163 9.30 -13.42 -3.14
CA ARG A 163 8.84 -12.55 -4.23
C ARG A 163 7.49 -11.89 -3.91
N ILE A 164 7.54 -10.87 -3.06
CA ILE A 164 6.37 -10.10 -2.63
C ILE A 164 6.51 -8.64 -3.06
N ALA A 165 5.51 -8.10 -3.76
CA ALA A 165 5.37 -6.68 -4.04
C ALA A 165 4.15 -6.09 -3.34
N THR A 166 4.14 -4.77 -3.20
CA THR A 166 2.97 -3.99 -2.76
C THR A 166 2.69 -2.89 -3.76
N LEU A 167 1.41 -2.68 -4.06
CA LEU A 167 0.93 -1.78 -5.11
C LEU A 167 -0.37 -1.13 -4.67
N GLY A 168 -0.56 0.15 -4.98
CA GLY A 168 -1.87 0.78 -4.85
C GLY A 168 -1.88 2.23 -5.33
N MET A 169 -3.08 2.79 -5.43
CA MET A 169 -3.29 4.20 -5.80
C MET A 169 -3.81 5.01 -4.61
N SER A 170 -3.39 6.28 -4.49
CA SER A 170 -3.88 7.22 -3.47
C SER A 170 -3.65 6.67 -2.06
N MET A 171 -4.69 6.51 -1.23
CA MET A 171 -4.60 5.78 0.05
C MET A 171 -3.89 4.42 -0.07
N GLY A 172 -4.13 3.69 -1.16
CA GLY A 172 -3.49 2.40 -1.41
C GLY A 172 -2.00 2.54 -1.73
N GLY A 173 -1.59 3.60 -2.43
CA GLY A 173 -0.18 3.89 -2.66
C GLY A 173 0.51 4.34 -1.38
N LEU A 174 -0.18 5.13 -0.54
CA LEU A 174 0.26 5.51 0.80
C LEU A 174 0.50 4.25 1.65
N MET A 175 -0.46 3.32 1.66
CA MET A 175 -0.28 2.03 2.32
C MET A 175 0.90 1.24 1.76
N SER A 176 1.11 1.28 0.44
CA SER A 176 2.19 0.55 -0.23
C SER A 176 3.56 0.95 0.32
N TRP A 177 3.87 2.25 0.37
CA TRP A 177 5.17 2.69 0.87
C TRP A 177 5.29 2.63 2.40
N TRP A 178 4.19 2.78 3.17
CA TRP A 178 4.23 2.51 4.62
C TRP A 178 4.53 1.04 4.94
N LEU A 179 3.84 0.13 4.24
CA LEU A 179 4.01 -1.30 4.44
C LEU A 179 5.42 -1.74 4.03
N ALA A 180 5.92 -1.26 2.89
CA ALA A 180 7.29 -1.52 2.47
C ALA A 180 8.30 -0.95 3.47
N ALA A 181 8.10 0.26 4.01
CA ALA A 181 8.99 0.84 5.01
C ALA A 181 9.07 0.00 6.29
N LEU A 182 7.93 -0.51 6.76
CA LEU A 182 7.81 -1.24 8.02
C LEU A 182 8.17 -2.73 7.94
N ASP A 183 8.03 -3.37 6.78
CA ASP A 183 8.28 -4.81 6.63
C ASP A 183 9.23 -5.09 5.45
N THR A 184 10.38 -5.67 5.77
CA THR A 184 11.47 -5.91 4.81
C THR A 184 11.25 -7.12 3.91
N ARG A 185 10.20 -7.92 4.16
CA ARG A 185 9.82 -9.05 3.29
C ARG A 185 9.28 -8.60 1.94
N ILE A 186 8.72 -7.39 1.87
CA ILE A 186 8.32 -6.76 0.60
C ILE A 186 9.57 -6.41 -0.18
N ARG A 187 9.69 -6.90 -1.40
CA ARG A 187 10.83 -6.67 -2.31
C ARG A 187 10.65 -5.48 -3.22
N ILE A 188 9.40 -5.15 -3.56
CA ILE A 188 9.05 -4.09 -4.49
C ILE A 188 7.91 -3.25 -3.93
N CYS A 189 8.12 -1.94 -3.92
CA CYS A 189 7.09 -0.95 -3.60
C CYS A 189 6.67 -0.22 -4.88
N ILE A 190 5.36 -0.16 -5.15
CA ILE A 190 4.81 0.64 -6.24
C ILE A 190 3.69 1.52 -5.69
N ASP A 191 3.76 2.82 -5.93
CA ASP A 191 2.70 3.76 -5.55
C ASP A 191 2.25 4.60 -6.74
N ILE A 192 0.94 4.82 -6.85
CA ILE A 192 0.32 5.67 -7.88
C ILE A 192 -0.39 6.83 -7.18
N ALA A 193 -0.03 8.07 -7.54
CA ALA A 193 -0.65 9.30 -7.05
C ALA A 193 -0.81 9.34 -5.52
N ALA A 194 0.27 9.01 -4.78
CA ALA A 194 0.20 8.79 -3.34
C ALA A 194 1.33 9.44 -2.53
N GLN A 195 2.05 10.38 -3.15
CA GLN A 195 3.16 11.08 -2.52
C GLN A 195 2.64 12.27 -1.71
N VAL A 196 3.00 12.30 -0.43
CA VAL A 196 2.45 13.26 0.53
C VAL A 196 3.58 13.89 1.33
N GLU A 197 4.16 15.00 0.86
CA GLU A 197 5.12 15.75 1.67
C GLU A 197 4.36 16.63 2.67
N ALA A 198 4.42 16.24 3.94
CA ALA A 198 3.54 16.78 4.97
C ALA A 198 3.77 18.28 5.24
N ASN A 199 5.01 18.77 5.19
CA ASN A 199 5.29 20.18 5.46
C ASN A 199 4.81 21.08 4.33
N THR A 200 4.89 20.61 3.08
CA THR A 200 4.36 21.27 1.89
C THR A 200 2.85 21.32 1.97
N LEU A 201 2.18 20.23 2.38
CA LEU A 201 0.73 20.27 2.60
C LEU A 201 0.33 21.28 3.68
N ILE A 202 1.06 21.34 4.79
CA ILE A 202 0.81 22.33 5.85
C ILE A 202 0.98 23.76 5.29
N ALA A 203 2.08 24.03 4.60
CA ALA A 203 2.38 25.33 4.02
C ALA A 203 1.33 25.77 2.99
N CYS A 204 0.83 24.84 2.17
CA CYS A 204 -0.23 25.07 1.19
C CYS A 204 -1.64 25.03 1.79
N ARG A 205 -1.79 24.82 3.11
CA ARG A 205 -3.09 24.63 3.79
C ARG A 205 -3.95 23.52 3.18
N GLY A 206 -3.30 22.46 2.68
CA GLY A 206 -3.91 21.34 1.95
C GLY A 206 -4.33 20.16 2.82
N LEU A 207 -4.31 20.27 4.15
CA LEU A 207 -4.61 19.14 5.04
C LEU A 207 -6.01 18.55 4.80
N ASP A 208 -7.02 19.39 4.59
CA ASP A 208 -8.39 18.93 4.33
C ASP A 208 -8.57 18.26 2.94
N HIS A 209 -7.53 18.20 2.12
CA HIS A 209 -7.52 17.42 0.88
C HIS A 209 -7.32 15.91 1.14
N HIS A 210 -6.97 15.51 2.36
CA HIS A 210 -6.73 14.13 2.74
C HIS A 210 -7.67 13.69 3.85
N GLY A 211 -8.07 12.41 3.82
CA GLY A 211 -8.94 11.83 4.82
C GLY A 211 -8.26 11.74 6.19
N PHE A 212 -9.09 11.68 7.24
CA PHE A 212 -8.66 11.56 8.63
C PHE A 212 -7.77 10.33 8.85
N TYR A 213 -7.98 9.28 8.05
CA TYR A 213 -7.22 8.03 8.12
C TYR A 213 -5.70 8.22 8.03
N SER A 214 -5.19 9.26 7.38
CA SER A 214 -3.76 9.45 7.11
C SER A 214 -3.00 10.15 8.25
N TYR A 215 -3.71 10.67 9.25
CA TYR A 215 -3.13 11.52 10.28
C TYR A 215 -2.65 10.73 11.49
N VAL A 216 -1.32 10.69 11.66
CA VAL A 216 -0.64 10.03 12.79
C VAL A 216 -0.14 11.08 13.79
N PRO A 217 -0.68 11.13 15.03
CA PRO A 217 -0.27 12.11 16.02
C PRO A 217 1.23 12.09 16.32
N GLY A 218 1.88 13.26 16.25
CA GLY A 218 3.30 13.40 16.60
C GLY A 218 4.28 12.89 15.55
N LEU A 219 3.84 12.41 14.39
CA LEU A 219 4.70 11.87 13.34
C LEU A 219 5.85 12.83 12.94
N LEU A 220 5.52 14.10 12.69
CA LEU A 220 6.47 15.13 12.25
C LEU A 220 7.47 15.56 13.34
N LYS A 221 7.38 15.01 14.56
CA LYS A 221 8.44 15.18 15.57
C LYS A 221 9.65 14.29 15.29
N TYR A 222 9.46 13.22 14.50
CA TYR A 222 10.43 12.14 14.34
C TYR A 222 10.68 11.76 12.88
N PHE A 223 9.71 11.98 12.00
CA PHE A 223 9.81 11.59 10.59
C PHE A 223 9.24 12.65 9.66
N GLN A 224 10.04 12.97 8.67
CA GLN A 224 9.58 13.53 7.40
C GLN A 224 9.08 12.39 6.50
N THR A 225 8.23 12.69 5.51
CA THR A 225 7.67 11.69 4.59
C THR A 225 8.77 10.89 3.87
N SER A 226 9.80 11.58 3.38
CA SER A 226 10.95 10.96 2.72
C SER A 226 11.78 10.08 3.64
N GLU A 227 11.88 10.40 4.93
CA GLU A 227 12.59 9.57 5.91
C GLU A 227 11.89 8.23 6.14
N ILE A 228 10.55 8.21 6.06
CA ILE A 228 9.78 6.96 6.08
C ILE A 228 10.10 6.14 4.84
N GLN A 229 10.01 6.75 3.66
CA GLN A 229 10.29 6.06 2.38
C GLN A 229 11.75 5.63 2.25
N SER A 230 12.68 6.33 2.89
CA SER A 230 14.11 5.97 2.94
C SER A 230 14.35 4.63 3.64
N LEU A 231 13.41 4.15 4.48
CA LEU A 231 13.45 2.81 5.07
C LEU A 231 13.15 1.70 4.05
N ILE A 232 12.74 2.04 2.83
CA ILE A 232 12.57 1.08 1.73
C ILE A 232 13.92 0.73 1.12
N ALA A 233 14.83 1.71 1.01
CA ALA A 233 16.15 1.53 0.43
C ALA A 233 16.93 0.38 1.11
N PRO A 234 17.59 -0.49 0.32
CA PRO A 234 17.85 -0.37 -1.12
C PRO A 234 16.85 -1.12 -2.01
N ARG A 235 15.63 -1.44 -1.55
CA ARG A 235 14.67 -2.23 -2.34
C ARG A 235 14.03 -1.42 -3.46
N HIS A 236 13.56 -2.07 -4.51
CA HIS A 236 12.94 -1.40 -5.65
C HIS A 236 11.70 -0.60 -5.24
N HIS A 237 11.64 0.66 -5.67
CA HIS A 237 10.54 1.57 -5.40
C HIS A 237 10.23 2.43 -6.64
N LEU A 238 9.06 2.19 -7.23
CA LEU A 238 8.50 2.98 -8.32
C LEU A 238 7.36 3.86 -7.81
N SER A 239 7.46 5.17 -7.99
CA SER A 239 6.39 6.13 -7.74
C SER A 239 5.91 6.75 -9.04
N LEU A 240 4.61 6.69 -9.29
CA LEU A 240 3.96 7.21 -10.49
C LEU A 240 3.04 8.37 -10.07
N VAL A 241 3.31 9.59 -10.54
CA VAL A 241 2.62 10.79 -10.05
C VAL A 241 2.07 11.65 -11.19
N GLY A 242 0.94 12.30 -10.94
CA GLY A 242 0.33 13.27 -11.86
C GLY A 242 0.80 14.68 -11.54
N THR A 243 1.28 15.44 -12.54
CA THR A 243 1.75 16.81 -12.33
C THR A 243 0.62 17.82 -12.07
N ASP A 244 -0.61 17.47 -12.44
CA ASP A 244 -1.82 18.28 -12.20
C ASP A 244 -2.64 17.76 -11.02
N ASP A 245 -2.11 16.79 -10.26
CA ASP A 245 -2.76 16.25 -9.08
C ASP A 245 -2.72 17.25 -7.92
N LYS A 246 -3.89 17.85 -7.64
CA LYS A 246 -4.05 18.84 -6.56
C LYS A 246 -3.92 18.24 -5.15
N LEU A 247 -3.94 16.92 -5.03
CA LEU A 247 -3.72 16.22 -3.76
C LEU A 247 -2.23 16.13 -3.42
N THR A 248 -1.34 16.22 -4.41
CA THR A 248 0.10 15.99 -4.26
C THR A 248 0.89 17.19 -4.83
N PRO A 249 1.13 18.26 -4.04
CA PRO A 249 1.78 19.46 -4.55
C PRO A 249 3.16 19.18 -5.15
N LEU A 250 3.43 19.75 -6.35
CA LEU A 250 4.68 19.54 -7.09
C LEU A 250 5.95 19.78 -6.27
N ALA A 251 5.97 20.85 -5.47
CA ALA A 251 7.12 21.16 -4.61
C ALA A 251 7.42 20.04 -3.60
N GLY A 252 6.38 19.36 -3.10
CA GLY A 252 6.53 18.21 -2.22
C GLY A 252 7.09 16.98 -2.94
N LEU A 253 6.69 16.78 -4.20
CA LEU A 253 7.24 15.73 -5.06
C LEU A 253 8.74 15.93 -5.30
N ASP A 254 9.17 17.17 -5.55
CA ASP A 254 10.57 17.51 -5.79
C ASP A 254 11.43 17.22 -4.55
N ILE A 255 10.96 17.61 -3.37
CA ILE A 255 11.64 17.30 -2.09
C ILE A 255 11.82 15.79 -1.91
N ILE A 256 10.74 15.02 -2.08
CA ILE A 256 10.78 13.57 -1.90
C ILE A 256 11.72 12.92 -2.91
N ASP A 257 11.64 13.31 -4.18
CA ASP A 257 12.44 12.73 -5.25
C ASP A 257 13.94 13.01 -5.06
N ASP A 258 14.31 14.25 -4.70
CA ASP A 258 15.70 14.62 -4.45
C ASP A 258 16.28 13.88 -3.23
N GLU A 259 15.52 13.75 -2.15
CA GLU A 259 15.96 13.05 -0.95
C GLU A 259 16.11 11.54 -1.21
N LEU A 260 15.16 10.91 -1.90
CA LEU A 260 15.25 9.48 -2.21
C LEU A 260 16.34 9.17 -3.22
N LYS A 261 16.54 9.98 -4.27
CA LYS A 261 17.73 9.87 -5.14
C LYS A 261 19.02 9.87 -4.33
N SER A 262 19.19 10.84 -3.44
CA SER A 262 20.37 10.95 -2.56
C SER A 262 20.56 9.72 -1.67
N VAL A 263 19.47 9.17 -1.12
CA VAL A 263 19.51 7.98 -0.24
C VAL A 263 19.91 6.73 -1.03
N TYR A 264 19.30 6.50 -2.20
CA TYR A 264 19.58 5.35 -3.03
C TYR A 264 20.97 5.42 -3.69
N ASP A 265 21.42 6.60 -4.10
CA ASP A 265 22.78 6.85 -4.60
C ASP A 265 23.84 6.50 -3.54
N LYS A 266 23.65 6.99 -2.30
CA LYS A 266 24.54 6.67 -1.17
C LYS A 266 24.53 5.19 -0.80
N ALA A 267 23.45 4.47 -1.09
CA ALA A 267 23.37 3.03 -0.90
C ALA A 267 24.02 2.24 -2.04
N GLY A 268 24.36 2.88 -3.17
CA GLY A 268 24.90 2.21 -4.37
C GLY A 268 23.82 1.60 -5.27
N PHE A 269 22.56 2.01 -5.13
CA PHE A 269 21.40 1.47 -5.85
C PHE A 269 20.55 2.59 -6.49
N SER A 270 21.20 3.56 -7.15
CA SER A 270 20.55 4.72 -7.79
C SER A 270 19.34 4.34 -8.64
N GLU A 271 19.46 3.26 -9.42
CA GLU A 271 18.43 2.77 -10.35
C GLU A 271 17.20 2.14 -9.66
N TYR A 272 17.25 1.92 -8.34
CA TYR A 272 16.18 1.21 -7.63
C TYR A 272 15.07 2.16 -7.14
N TRP A 273 15.32 3.46 -7.11
CA TRP A 273 14.30 4.49 -6.91
C TRP A 273 13.95 5.16 -8.23
N LYS A 274 12.66 5.26 -8.55
CA LYS A 274 12.20 5.98 -9.73
C LYS A 274 10.88 6.70 -9.44
N MET A 275 10.86 8.02 -9.61
CA MET A 275 9.63 8.79 -9.71
C MET A 275 9.35 9.15 -11.18
N ILE A 276 8.21 8.72 -11.72
CA ILE A 276 7.78 9.05 -13.09
C ILE A 276 6.59 10.00 -13.02
N ARG A 277 6.70 11.11 -13.74
CA ARG A 277 5.71 12.20 -13.75
C ARG A 277 4.92 12.18 -15.04
N TYR A 278 3.60 12.15 -14.93
CA TYR A 278 2.66 12.21 -16.05
C TYR A 278 1.89 13.52 -16.00
N MET A 279 1.57 14.06 -17.18
CA MET A 279 0.68 15.21 -17.30
C MET A 279 -0.78 14.76 -17.14
N CYS A 280 -1.20 14.57 -15.89
CA CYS A 280 -2.55 14.19 -15.51
C CYS A 280 -2.88 14.66 -14.08
N GLY A 281 -4.17 14.65 -13.75
CA GLY A 281 -4.64 14.84 -12.37
C GLY A 281 -4.53 13.55 -11.54
N HIS A 282 -5.38 13.43 -10.53
CA HIS A 282 -5.46 12.27 -9.63
C HIS A 282 -6.13 11.05 -10.30
N ILE A 283 -5.49 10.50 -11.33
CA ILE A 283 -5.95 9.34 -12.10
C ILE A 283 -4.77 8.43 -12.45
N GLU A 284 -5.04 7.14 -12.66
CA GLU A 284 -4.09 6.24 -13.31
C GLU A 284 -4.22 6.38 -14.83
N THR A 285 -3.12 6.68 -15.51
CA THR A 285 -3.08 6.68 -16.98
C THR A 285 -2.76 5.28 -17.53
N SER A 286 -3.01 5.04 -18.82
CA SER A 286 -2.60 3.78 -19.47
C SER A 286 -1.08 3.58 -19.41
N GLY A 287 -0.30 4.66 -19.55
CA GLY A 287 1.15 4.63 -19.42
C GLY A 287 1.60 4.25 -18.01
N MET A 288 0.93 4.78 -16.97
CA MET A 288 1.22 4.37 -15.59
C MET A 288 0.98 2.88 -15.40
N ARG A 289 -0.14 2.34 -15.90
CA ARG A 289 -0.43 0.90 -15.83
C ARG A 289 0.65 0.07 -16.52
N GLU A 290 1.08 0.48 -17.71
CA GLU A 290 2.13 -0.20 -18.45
C GLU A 290 3.44 -0.23 -17.66
N ASP A 291 3.86 0.90 -17.10
CA ASP A 291 5.05 1.00 -16.25
C ASP A 291 4.96 0.10 -15.02
N VAL A 292 3.81 0.04 -14.33
CA VAL A 292 3.60 -0.89 -13.21
C VAL A 292 3.82 -2.34 -13.62
N LEU A 293 3.16 -2.78 -14.70
CA LEU A 293 3.21 -4.17 -15.14
C LEU A 293 4.61 -4.55 -15.63
N MET A 294 5.30 -3.66 -16.36
CA MET A 294 6.68 -3.88 -16.78
C MET A 294 7.64 -3.92 -15.59
N PHE A 295 7.47 -3.03 -14.61
CA PHE A 295 8.32 -3.00 -13.43
C PHE A 295 8.21 -4.29 -12.62
N LEU A 296 6.99 -4.78 -12.38
CA LEU A 296 6.77 -6.08 -11.73
C LEU A 296 7.42 -7.22 -12.52
N LYS A 297 7.22 -7.27 -13.84
CA LYS A 297 7.77 -8.33 -14.69
C LYS A 297 9.31 -8.37 -14.67
N ASN A 298 9.95 -7.22 -14.57
CA ASN A 298 11.41 -7.11 -14.62
C ASN A 298 12.08 -7.36 -13.27
N HIS A 299 11.37 -7.16 -12.16
CA HIS A 299 11.98 -7.11 -10.83
C HIS A 299 11.41 -8.09 -9.80
N LEU A 300 10.22 -8.68 -10.02
CA LEU A 300 9.55 -9.60 -9.08
C LEU A 300 9.71 -11.06 -9.48
#